data_AF-A0A3S4KDW4-F1
#
_entry.id   AF-A0A3S4KDW4-F1
#
_cell.length_a   1.000
_cell.length_b   1.000
_cell.length_c   1.000
_cell.angle_alpha   90.00
_cell.angle_beta   90.00
_cell.angle_gamma   90.00
#
_symmetry.space_group_name_H-M   'P 1'
#
loop_
_entity.id
_entity.type
_entity.pdbx_description
1 polymer ?
#
loop_
_entity_poly.entity_id
_entity_poly.type
_entity_poly.pdbx_seq_one_letter_code
_entity_poly.pdbx_strand_id
1 'polypeptide(L)' 'MSHYAEYDYLIVNDDFDTALTDLKTIIRAERLRMSRQSSVMTL' A
#
# COMPACT_ATOMS: atom_id res chain seq x y z
N MET A 1 -7.70 -20.18 -16.25
CA MET A 1 -7.07 -18.87 -16.52
C MET A 1 -7.25 -18.05 -15.25
N SER A 2 -6.52 -18.38 -14.19
CA SER A 2 -5.25 -17.73 -13.82
C SER A 2 -5.42 -16.27 -13.38
N HIS A 3 -6.36 -16.01 -12.47
CA HIS A 3 -6.41 -14.77 -11.69
C HIS A 3 -5.38 -14.89 -10.55
N TYR A 4 -4.15 -14.49 -10.81
CA TYR A 4 -3.11 -14.34 -9.77
C TYR A 4 -2.59 -12.90 -9.79
N ALA A 5 -3.50 -11.95 -9.58
CA ALA A 5 -3.18 -10.54 -9.42
C ALA A 5 -4.14 -9.90 -8.40
N GLU A 6 -4.40 -10.59 -7.29
CA GLU A 6 -5.28 -10.10 -6.21
C GLU A 6 -4.55 -9.24 -5.17
N TYR A 7 -3.30 -8.85 -5.46
CA TYR A 7 -2.50 -8.04 -4.55
C TYR A 7 -1.89 -6.85 -5.30
N ASP A 8 -2.20 -5.63 -4.84
CA ASP A 8 -1.65 -4.39 -5.39
C ASP A 8 -0.14 -4.22 -5.12
N TYR A 9 0.39 -4.91 -4.10
CA TYR A 9 1.78 -4.84 -3.68
C TYR A 9 2.32 -6.22 -3.28
N LEU A 10 3.53 -6.55 -3.76
CA LEU A 10 4.29 -7.73 -3.35
C LEU A 10 5.54 -7.27 -2.59
N ILE A 11 5.72 -7.75 -1.37
CA ILE A 11 6.91 -7.46 -0.56
C ILE A 11 7.77 -8.72 -0.51
N VAL A 12 9.01 -8.61 -0.96
CA VAL A 12 9.99 -9.70 -0.87
C VAL A 12 10.65 -9.62 0.51
N ASN A 13 10.39 -10.62 1.35
CA ASN A 13 10.95 -10.70 2.70
C ASN A 13 12.29 -11.43 2.70
N ASP A 14 13.31 -10.80 2.11
CA ASP A 14 14.69 -11.29 2.16
C ASP A 14 15.43 -10.76 3.40
N ASP A 15 15.10 -9.52 3.80
CA ASP A 15 15.52 -8.89 5.06
C ASP A 15 14.30 -8.31 5.78
N PHE A 16 14.12 -8.69 7.05
CA PHE A 16 12.92 -8.34 7.81
C PHE A 16 12.82 -6.83 8.10
N ASP A 17 13.94 -6.17 8.38
CA ASP A 17 13.95 -4.74 8.71
C ASP A 17 13.57 -3.90 7.48
N THR A 18 14.08 -4.30 6.32
CA THR A 18 13.75 -3.74 5.01
C THR A 18 12.29 -4.00 4.66
N ALA A 19 11.81 -5.24 4.77
CA ALA A 19 10.42 -5.59 4.47
C ALA A 19 9.41 -4.86 5.38
N LEU A 20 9.75 -4.69 6.66
CA LEU A 20 8.93 -3.94 7.61
C LEU A 20 8.88 -2.45 7.26
N THR A 21 10.00 -1.89 6.80
CA THR A 21 10.08 -0.50 6.36
C THR A 21 9.27 -0.26 5.09
N ASP A 22 9.35 -1.18 4.12
CA ASP A 22 8.56 -1.12 2.88
C ASP A 22 7.07 -1.25 3.16
N LEU A 23 6.66 -2.18 4.03
CA LEU A 23 5.27 -2.34 4.44
C LEU A 23 4.73 -1.06 5.11
N LYS A 24 5.49 -0.47 6.04
CA LYS A 24 5.11 0.79 6.69
C LYS A 24 4.95 1.93 5.68
N THR A 25 5.80 1.97 4.66
CA THR A 25 5.76 2.99 3.61
C THR A 25 4.50 2.86 2.76
N ILE A 26 4.16 1.64 2.33
CA ILE A 26 2.93 1.37 1.56
C ILE A 26 1.69 1.79 2.34
N ILE A 27 1.58 1.39 3.62
CA ILE A 27 0.44 1.76 4.47
C ILE A 27 0.34 3.27 4.70
N ARG A 28 1.47 3.97 4.85
CA ARG A 28 1.49 5.44 4.98
C ARG A 28 1.04 6.12 3.70
N ALA A 29 1.50 5.66 2.54
CA ALA A 29 1.12 6.20 1.24
C ALA A 29 -0.39 6.04 0.99
N GLU A 30 -0.93 4.84 1.24
CA GLU A 30 -2.36 4.56 1.11
C GLU A 30 -3.20 5.41 2.09
N ARG A 31 -2.75 5.58 3.34
CA ARG A 31 -3.41 6.50 4.30
C ARG A 31 -3.43 7.94 3.82
N LEU A 32 -2.33 8.44 3.24
CA LEU A 32 -2.26 9.80 2.68
C LEU A 32 -3.15 9.95 1.43
N ARG A 33 -3.24 8.90 0.61
CA ARG A 33 -4.14 8.85 -0.54
C ARG A 33 -5.61 8.89 -0.09
N MET A 34 -5.98 8.09 0.91
CA MET A 34 -7.33 8.09 1.50
C MET A 34 -7.67 9.42 2.17
N SER A 35 -6.75 10.02 2.94
CA SER A 35 -7.00 11.31 3.60
C SER A 35 -7.15 12.44 2.59
N ARG A 36 -6.33 12.46 1.54
CA ARG A 36 -6.44 13.42 0.44
C ARG A 36 -7.75 13.25 -0.35
N GLN A 37 -8.19 12.02 -0.56
CA GLN A 37 -9.47 11.73 -1.24
C GLN A 37 -10.69 12.12 -0.39
N SER A 38 -10.60 11.97 0.94
CA SER A 38 -11.70 12.31 1.86
C SER A 38 -11.96 13.83 1.95
N SER A 39 -10.99 14.66 1.58
CA SER A 39 -11.14 16.13 1.55
C SER A 39 -11.59 16.70 0.19
N VAL A 40 -11.75 15.87 -0.84
CA VAL A 40 -12.05 16.33 -2.22
C VAL A 40 -13.42 15.87 -2.75
N MET A 41 -14.32 15.40 -1.88
CA MET A 41 -15.67 15.03 -2.34
C MET A 41 -16.79 15.47 -1.40
N THR A 42 -16.87 16.78 -1.20
CA THR A 42 -18.12 17.47 -0.85
C THR A 42 -18.23 18.72 -1.73
N LEU A 43 -18.73 18.56 -2.95
CA LEU A 43 -19.31 19.62 -3.78
C LEU A 43 -20.50 19.03 -4.54
#